data_AF-A0A533S1S2-F1
#
_entry.id   AF-A0A533S1S2-F1
#
_cell.length_a   1.000
_cell.length_b   1.000
_cell.length_c   1.000
_cell.angle_alpha   90.00
_cell.angle_beta   90.00
_cell.angle_gamma   90.00
#
_symmetry.space_group_name_H-M   'P 1'
#
loop_
_entity.id
_entity.type
_entity.pdbx_description
1 polymer ?
#
loop_
_entity_poly.entity_id
_entity_poly.type
_entity_poly.pdbx_seq_one_letter_code
_entity_poly.pdbx_strand_id
1 'polypeptide(L)'
;MAQNGHSNAMAQVIFSWHGYFSNRRSCQGLSGDHFSPCSPTHFNTARAVFLLMIEIRNLCHQYSDGTHALKGIDLTISDGEFLLICGPNGSGKTTLIRLICGLFKPTAGSIRLDGLEDPHASKEIRRLIGMVFQDADSQIVGETIREDIAFGPENLGLPHEEISERVDWALRVMELEAISEKPCYLLSGGEKRRLSIAGVLAMKPKTILFDEPFSHLDYPGIREVLKHMVDLHGQKHTLVVTTHD
;
A
#
# COMPACT_ATOMS: atom_id res chain seq x y z
N MET A 1 -46.48 6.98 5.12
CA MET A 1 -45.50 7.94 5.67
C MET A 1 -44.47 7.11 6.41
N ALA A 2 -43.37 6.76 5.72
CA ALA A 2 -42.04 7.39 5.85
C ALA A 2 -41.27 6.77 7.06
N GLN A 3 -40.06 6.23 6.95
CA GLN A 3 -39.03 6.27 5.91
C GLN A 3 -38.05 5.10 6.10
N ASN A 4 -37.52 4.62 4.98
CA ASN A 4 -36.35 3.76 4.87
C ASN A 4 -35.10 4.46 5.43
N GLY A 5 -34.23 3.71 6.10
CA GLY A 5 -32.93 4.17 6.58
C GLY A 5 -31.87 3.08 6.51
N HIS A 6 -31.72 2.42 5.37
CA HIS A 6 -30.52 1.62 5.07
C HIS A 6 -29.39 2.58 4.69
N SER A 7 -28.55 2.94 5.66
CA SER A 7 -27.25 3.57 5.40
C SER A 7 -26.15 2.55 5.65
N ASN A 8 -25.92 1.68 4.66
CA ASN A 8 -24.78 0.78 4.61
C ASN A 8 -23.56 1.55 4.09
N ALA A 9 -22.61 1.85 4.97
CA ALA A 9 -21.33 2.42 4.56
C ALA A 9 -20.41 1.29 4.04
N MET A 10 -20.55 0.96 2.75
CA MET A 10 -19.54 0.18 2.01
C MET A 10 -18.28 1.04 1.89
N ALA A 11 -17.10 0.47 2.15
CA ALA A 11 -15.85 1.07 1.69
C ALA A 11 -15.94 1.22 0.15
N GLN A 12 -15.81 2.44 -0.35
CA GLN A 12 -15.78 2.70 -1.78
C GLN A 12 -14.32 2.65 -2.23
N VAL A 13 -14.05 1.92 -3.31
CA VAL A 13 -12.79 2.01 -4.06
C VAL A 13 -12.91 3.24 -4.93
N ILE A 14 -12.22 4.32 -4.60
CA ILE A 14 -12.55 5.64 -5.17
C ILE A 14 -11.57 6.03 -6.31
N PHE A 15 -10.33 5.52 -6.37
CA PHE A 15 -9.43 5.85 -7.49
C PHE A 15 -8.38 4.76 -7.79
N SER A 16 -8.16 4.53 -9.09
CA SER A 16 -6.98 3.86 -9.67
C SER A 16 -6.22 4.91 -10.49
N TRP A 17 -5.04 5.33 -10.03
CA TRP A 17 -4.28 6.42 -10.66
C TRP A 17 -3.50 5.91 -11.87
N HIS A 18 -4.04 6.14 -13.08
CA HIS A 18 -3.31 5.96 -14.34
C HIS A 18 -2.70 7.30 -14.75
N GLY A 19 -1.37 7.38 -14.71
CA GLY A 19 -0.60 8.61 -14.68
C GLY A 19 -0.97 9.72 -15.67
N TYR A 20 -1.02 10.95 -15.15
CA TYR A 20 -0.93 12.19 -15.92
C TYR A 20 0.22 13.03 -15.36
N PHE A 21 1.46 12.73 -15.75
CA PHE A 21 2.54 13.71 -15.77
C PHE A 21 3.56 13.30 -16.84
N SER A 22 3.22 13.59 -18.10
CA SER A 22 4.22 13.70 -19.15
C SER A 22 3.97 14.97 -19.96
N ASN A 23 5.07 15.64 -20.31
CA ASN A 23 5.18 16.83 -21.15
C ASN A 23 4.78 18.21 -20.57
N ARG A 24 5.73 18.82 -19.87
CA ARG A 24 6.14 20.19 -20.22
C ARG A 24 7.36 20.13 -21.14
N ARG A 25 7.12 20.05 -22.45
CA ARG A 25 8.08 20.48 -23.48
C ARG A 25 7.35 21.42 -24.43
N SER A 26 7.76 22.69 -24.35
CA SER A 26 7.81 23.66 -25.45
C SER A 26 6.78 23.51 -26.59
N CYS A 27 5.64 24.20 -26.46
CA CYS A 27 4.84 24.56 -27.63
C CYS A 27 5.42 25.84 -28.25
N GLN A 28 6.20 25.68 -29.32
CA GLN A 28 6.41 26.74 -30.32
C GLN A 28 5.79 26.27 -31.62
N GLY A 29 4.84 27.08 -32.13
CA GLY A 29 4.39 27.21 -33.52
C GLY A 29 4.14 25.95 -34.34
N LEU A 30 2.91 25.80 -34.84
CA LEU A 30 2.60 26.02 -36.26
C LEU A 30 1.09 25.93 -36.50
N SER A 31 0.64 26.87 -37.32
CA SER A 31 -0.69 27.16 -37.85
C SER A 31 -1.22 26.11 -38.82
N GLY A 32 -2.55 25.95 -38.90
CA GLY A 32 -3.23 25.38 -40.08
C GLY A 32 -4.53 24.66 -39.78
N ASP A 33 -5.64 25.28 -40.16
CA ASP A 33 -7.01 24.76 -40.11
C ASP A 33 -7.20 23.54 -41.04
N HIS A 34 -7.72 22.43 -40.51
CA HIS A 34 -8.61 21.46 -41.18
C HIS A 34 -8.96 20.30 -40.23
N PHE A 35 -10.11 20.41 -39.57
CA PHE A 35 -10.74 19.28 -38.87
C PHE A 35 -11.67 18.53 -39.84
N SER A 36 -11.33 17.28 -40.16
CA SER A 36 -12.27 16.29 -40.69
C SER A 36 -12.40 15.15 -39.66
N PRO A 37 -13.61 14.67 -39.32
CA PRO A 37 -13.79 13.62 -38.34
C PRO A 37 -13.41 12.26 -38.95
N CYS A 38 -12.33 11.66 -38.47
CA CYS A 38 -12.03 10.26 -38.73
C CYS A 38 -13.01 9.37 -37.95
N SER A 39 -13.66 8.48 -38.69
CA SER A 39 -14.52 7.40 -38.19
C SER A 39 -13.79 6.45 -37.24
N PRO A 40 -14.49 5.79 -36.30
CA PRO A 40 -13.88 4.91 -35.31
C PRO A 40 -13.48 3.57 -35.93
N THR A 41 -12.28 3.50 -36.50
CA THR A 41 -11.64 2.23 -36.84
C THR A 41 -11.13 1.58 -35.55
N HIS A 42 -11.88 0.58 -35.09
CA HIS A 42 -11.46 -0.58 -34.30
C HIS A 42 -10.03 -0.51 -33.73
N PHE A 43 -9.89 0.09 -32.56
CA PHE A 43 -8.73 -0.17 -31.71
C PHE A 43 -8.84 -1.58 -31.18
N ASN A 44 -8.07 -2.47 -31.80
CA ASN A 44 -7.82 -3.82 -31.33
C ASN A 44 -7.31 -3.73 -29.89
N THR A 45 -8.14 -4.15 -28.92
CA THR A 45 -7.81 -4.22 -27.51
C THR A 45 -6.70 -5.25 -27.31
N ALA A 46 -5.45 -4.84 -27.53
CA ALA A 46 -4.31 -5.54 -26.98
C ALA A 46 -4.50 -5.52 -25.46
N ARG A 47 -4.99 -6.64 -24.91
CA ARG A 47 -4.96 -6.93 -23.49
C ARG A 47 -3.51 -6.74 -23.04
N ALA A 48 -3.21 -5.60 -22.44
CA ALA A 48 -2.09 -5.52 -21.54
C ALA A 48 -2.34 -6.63 -20.51
N VAL A 49 -1.51 -7.68 -20.56
CA VAL A 49 -1.47 -8.69 -19.51
C VAL A 49 -0.85 -7.98 -18.32
N PHE A 50 -1.65 -7.19 -17.62
CA PHE A 50 -1.29 -6.75 -16.28
C PHE A 50 -1.10 -8.04 -15.49
N LEU A 51 0.14 -8.31 -15.09
CA LEU A 51 0.44 -9.37 -14.14
C LEU A 51 -0.32 -8.99 -12.87
N LEU A 52 -1.44 -9.67 -12.63
CA LEU A 52 -2.33 -9.41 -11.52
C LEU A 52 -1.60 -9.77 -10.25
N MET A 53 -1.41 -8.78 -9.36
CA MET A 53 -0.71 -9.03 -8.10
C MET A 53 -1.68 -9.49 -7.02
N ILE A 54 -2.89 -8.93 -6.93
CA ILE A 54 -3.86 -9.29 -5.88
C ILE A 54 -5.25 -9.49 -6.48
N GLU A 55 -5.82 -10.67 -6.32
CA GLU A 55 -7.18 -11.01 -6.72
C GLU A 55 -7.99 -11.45 -5.52
N ILE A 56 -9.10 -10.76 -5.27
CA ILE A 56 -10.03 -11.02 -4.18
C ILE A 56 -11.39 -11.36 -4.79
N ARG A 57 -11.94 -12.50 -4.39
CA ARG A 57 -13.25 -12.98 -4.87
C ARG A 57 -14.18 -13.31 -3.72
N ASN A 58 -15.36 -12.68 -3.72
CA ASN A 58 -16.45 -12.87 -2.76
C ASN A 58 -15.97 -12.96 -1.29
N LEU A 59 -15.05 -12.07 -0.91
CA LEU A 59 -14.36 -12.12 0.37
C LEU A 59 -15.28 -11.71 1.51
N CYS A 60 -15.40 -12.59 2.49
CA CYS A 60 -16.17 -12.38 3.71
C CYS A 60 -15.28 -12.59 4.93
N HIS A 61 -15.49 -11.77 5.96
CA HIS A 61 -14.87 -11.98 7.25
C HIS A 61 -15.80 -11.60 8.39
N GLN A 62 -15.89 -12.49 9.36
CA GLN A 62 -16.63 -12.32 10.61
C GLN A 62 -15.68 -12.55 11.77
N TYR A 63 -15.67 -11.61 12.73
CA TYR A 63 -14.95 -11.76 13.98
C TYR A 63 -15.64 -12.78 14.91
N SER A 64 -14.92 -13.26 15.91
CA SER A 64 -15.42 -14.26 16.86
C SER A 64 -16.62 -13.79 17.71
N ASP A 65 -16.80 -12.48 17.84
CA ASP A 65 -17.94 -11.85 18.52
C ASP A 65 -19.22 -11.79 17.64
N GLY A 66 -19.14 -12.26 16.40
CA GLY A 66 -20.22 -12.25 15.42
C GLY A 66 -20.24 -11.01 14.52
N THR A 67 -19.36 -10.03 14.72
CA THR A 67 -19.29 -8.81 13.91
C THR A 67 -18.85 -9.11 12.49
N HIS A 68 -19.70 -8.82 11.50
CA HIS A 68 -19.37 -8.97 10.08
C HIS A 68 -18.59 -7.76 9.56
N ALA A 69 -17.28 -7.92 9.42
CA ALA A 69 -16.40 -6.86 8.94
C ALA A 69 -16.42 -6.70 7.41
N LEU A 70 -16.50 -7.81 6.66
CA LEU A 70 -16.55 -7.81 5.19
C LEU A 70 -17.64 -8.75 4.68
N LYS A 71 -18.33 -8.35 3.61
CA LYS A 71 -19.49 -9.04 3.05
C LYS A 71 -19.39 -9.11 1.52
N GLY A 72 -18.76 -10.16 1.00
CA GLY A 72 -18.70 -10.46 -0.43
C GLY A 72 -17.93 -9.41 -1.24
N ILE A 73 -16.71 -9.08 -0.82
CA ILE A 73 -15.86 -8.11 -1.53
C ILE A 73 -15.20 -8.78 -2.73
N ASP A 74 -15.35 -8.16 -3.90
CA ASP A 74 -14.58 -8.46 -5.10
C ASP A 74 -13.65 -7.28 -5.39
N LEU A 75 -12.35 -7.55 -5.55
CA LEU A 75 -11.33 -6.52 -5.80
C LEU A 75 -10.18 -7.13 -6.61
N THR A 76 -9.62 -6.35 -7.52
CA THR A 76 -8.44 -6.73 -8.28
C THR A 76 -7.46 -5.56 -8.25
N ILE A 77 -6.20 -5.86 -7.93
CA ILE A 77 -5.11 -4.89 -7.84
C ILE A 77 -4.00 -5.34 -8.78
N SER A 78 -3.65 -4.47 -9.71
CA SER A 78 -2.61 -4.73 -10.71
C SER A 78 -1.22 -4.44 -10.17
N ASP A 79 -0.21 -5.09 -10.72
CA ASP A 79 1.19 -4.77 -10.41
C ASP A 79 1.51 -3.29 -10.70
N GLY A 80 2.19 -2.65 -9.75
CA GLY A 80 2.52 -1.23 -9.77
C GLY A 80 1.34 -0.28 -9.58
N GLU A 81 0.15 -0.75 -9.20
CA GLU A 81 -1.02 0.10 -8.97
C GLU A 81 -0.92 0.90 -7.66
N PHE A 82 -1.38 2.15 -7.67
CA PHE A 82 -1.62 2.94 -6.45
C PHE A 82 -3.14 2.97 -6.20
N LEU A 83 -3.58 2.18 -5.23
CA LEU A 83 -4.99 2.05 -4.84
C LEU A 83 -5.26 2.78 -3.52
N LEU A 84 -6.31 3.61 -3.52
CA LEU A 84 -6.84 4.25 -2.32
C LEU A 84 -8.19 3.63 -1.93
N ILE A 85 -8.30 3.16 -0.70
CA ILE A 85 -9.50 2.57 -0.09
C ILE A 85 -10.02 3.54 0.97
N CYS A 86 -11.14 4.20 0.67
CA CYS A 86 -11.76 5.19 1.55
C CYS A 86 -13.07 4.68 2.12
N GLY A 87 -13.42 5.14 3.31
CA GLY A 87 -14.69 4.86 3.95
C GLY A 87 -14.67 5.22 5.43
N PRO A 88 -15.82 5.31 6.09
CA PRO A 88 -15.89 5.68 7.49
C PRO A 88 -15.20 4.66 8.39
N ASN A 89 -14.93 5.06 9.64
CA ASN A 89 -14.40 4.16 10.65
C ASN A 89 -15.36 2.97 10.86
N GLY A 90 -14.78 1.77 11.00
CA GLY A 90 -15.54 0.53 11.12
C GLY A 90 -16.06 -0.07 9.80
N SER A 91 -15.78 0.53 8.63
CA SER A 91 -16.21 -0.03 7.33
C SER A 91 -15.43 -1.28 6.87
N GLY A 92 -14.48 -1.77 7.66
CA GLY A 92 -13.71 -2.98 7.36
C GLY A 92 -12.41 -2.78 6.57
N LYS A 93 -11.96 -1.53 6.32
CA LYS A 93 -10.73 -1.23 5.56
C LYS A 93 -9.48 -1.94 6.13
N THR A 94 -9.22 -1.74 7.42
CA THR A 94 -8.13 -2.40 8.14
C THR A 94 -8.26 -3.92 8.12
N THR A 95 -9.48 -4.45 8.23
CA THR A 95 -9.72 -5.90 8.11
C THR A 95 -9.37 -6.41 6.73
N LEU A 96 -9.74 -5.69 5.67
CA LEU A 96 -9.42 -6.05 4.29
C LEU A 96 -7.92 -6.16 4.07
N ILE A 97 -7.14 -5.13 4.43
CA ILE A 97 -5.68 -5.17 4.24
C ILE A 97 -5.01 -6.22 5.14
N ARG A 98 -5.54 -6.49 6.35
CA ARG A 98 -5.06 -7.58 7.22
C ARG A 98 -5.32 -8.97 6.63
N LEU A 99 -6.41 -9.14 5.89
CA LEU A 99 -6.66 -10.38 5.14
C LEU A 99 -5.70 -10.51 3.96
N ILE A 100 -5.44 -9.40 3.25
CA ILE A 100 -4.52 -9.36 2.11
C ILE A 100 -3.09 -9.75 2.54
N CYS A 101 -2.56 -9.20 3.63
CA CYS A 101 -1.22 -9.56 4.12
C CYS A 101 -1.16 -10.89 4.88
N GLY A 102 -2.28 -11.62 4.99
CA GLY A 102 -2.33 -12.91 5.65
C GLY A 102 -2.23 -12.85 7.18
N LEU A 103 -2.58 -11.74 7.81
CA LEU A 103 -2.71 -11.65 9.27
C LEU A 103 -4.01 -12.28 9.76
N PHE A 104 -5.09 -12.20 8.98
CA PHE A 104 -6.37 -12.86 9.25
C PHE A 104 -6.72 -13.87 8.16
N LYS A 105 -7.49 -14.91 8.52
CA LYS A 105 -8.09 -15.83 7.55
C LYS A 105 -9.51 -15.37 7.20
N PRO A 106 -9.89 -15.38 5.91
CA PRO A 106 -11.27 -15.10 5.54
C PRO A 106 -12.20 -16.19 6.07
N THR A 107 -13.43 -15.79 6.40
CA THR A 107 -14.50 -16.73 6.77
C THR A 107 -15.10 -17.39 5.53
N ALA A 108 -15.13 -16.68 4.40
CA ALA A 108 -15.49 -17.21 3.09
C ALA A 108 -14.83 -16.37 1.97
N GLY A 109 -14.84 -16.90 0.74
CA GLY A 109 -14.16 -16.29 -0.40
C GLY A 109 -12.68 -16.65 -0.48
N SER A 110 -11.95 -15.97 -1.35
CA SER A 110 -10.55 -16.29 -1.63
C SER A 110 -9.72 -15.05 -1.94
N ILE A 111 -8.43 -15.10 -1.59
CA ILE A 111 -7.41 -14.14 -1.97
C ILE A 111 -6.32 -14.90 -2.70
N ARG A 112 -5.88 -14.36 -3.84
CA ARG A 112 -4.72 -14.84 -4.60
C ARG A 112 -3.69 -13.73 -4.74
N LEU A 113 -2.43 -14.07 -4.59
CA LEU A 113 -1.28 -13.17 -4.64
C LEU A 113 -0.26 -13.66 -5.67
N ASP A 114 0.04 -12.89 -6.71
CA ASP A 114 0.89 -13.31 -7.83
C ASP A 114 0.47 -14.68 -8.41
N GLY A 115 -0.84 -14.95 -8.46
CA GLY A 115 -1.41 -16.24 -8.90
C GLY A 115 -1.29 -17.38 -7.89
N LEU A 116 -0.65 -17.17 -6.74
CA LEU A 116 -0.59 -18.12 -5.63
C LEU A 116 -1.85 -18.01 -4.78
N GLU A 117 -2.46 -19.16 -4.47
CA GLU A 117 -3.64 -19.21 -3.61
C GLU A 117 -3.24 -19.10 -2.14
N ASP A 118 -4.07 -18.40 -1.36
CA ASP A 118 -4.01 -18.28 0.10
C ASP A 118 -2.72 -17.61 0.62
N PRO A 119 -2.79 -16.34 1.07
CA PRO A 119 -1.68 -15.65 1.75
C PRO A 119 -1.13 -16.39 2.99
N HIS A 120 -1.90 -17.31 3.58
CA HIS A 120 -1.46 -18.12 4.71
C HIS A 120 -0.57 -19.29 4.30
N ALA A 121 -0.64 -19.72 3.04
CA ALA A 121 -0.06 -20.96 2.57
C ALA A 121 1.47 -21.00 2.68
N SER A 122 2.16 -19.86 2.56
CA SER A 122 3.61 -19.83 2.67
C SER A 122 4.17 -18.53 3.25
N LYS A 123 5.33 -18.66 3.90
CA LYS A 123 6.15 -17.50 4.30
C LYS A 123 6.62 -16.70 3.09
N GLU A 124 6.79 -17.35 1.94
CA GLU A 124 7.23 -16.72 0.69
C GLU A 124 6.19 -15.74 0.14
N ILE A 125 4.91 -16.10 0.18
CA ILE A 125 3.82 -15.20 -0.21
C ILE A 125 3.77 -13.97 0.71
N ARG A 126 3.94 -14.17 2.02
CA ARG A 126 3.98 -13.05 2.98
C ARG A 126 5.17 -12.12 2.76
N ARG A 127 6.29 -12.59 2.22
CA ARG A 127 7.44 -11.73 1.86
C ARG A 127 7.12 -10.77 0.71
N LEU A 128 6.11 -11.06 -0.11
CA LEU A 128 5.72 -10.19 -1.23
C LEU A 128 4.97 -8.94 -0.77
N ILE A 129 4.45 -8.93 0.46
CA ILE A 129 3.59 -7.88 1.00
C ILE A 129 4.16 -7.33 2.30
N GLY A 130 4.45 -6.04 2.29
CA GLY A 130 4.73 -5.25 3.47
C GLY A 130 3.45 -4.58 3.99
N MET A 131 3.34 -4.41 5.31
CA MET A 131 2.25 -3.64 5.91
C MET A 131 2.82 -2.61 6.89
N VAL A 132 2.40 -1.36 6.72
CA VAL A 132 2.65 -0.25 7.63
C VAL A 132 1.40 -0.04 8.47
N PHE A 133 1.51 -0.25 9.78
CA PHE A 133 0.39 -0.14 10.70
C PHE A 133 -0.01 1.32 10.99
N GLN A 134 -1.25 1.51 11.43
CA GLN A 134 -1.76 2.82 11.84
C GLN A 134 -0.96 3.44 12.98
N ASP A 135 -0.63 2.63 14.00
CA ASP A 135 0.18 3.04 15.13
C ASP A 135 1.64 2.64 14.92
N ALA A 136 2.49 3.63 14.65
CA ALA A 136 3.93 3.40 14.43
C ALA A 136 4.63 2.90 15.69
N ASP A 137 4.20 3.34 16.88
CA ASP A 137 4.80 2.91 18.16
C ASP A 137 4.62 1.40 18.38
N SER A 138 3.49 0.84 17.93
CA SER A 138 3.22 -0.60 17.99
C SER A 138 4.08 -1.45 17.03
N GLN A 139 4.69 -0.83 16.01
CA GLN A 139 5.48 -1.53 14.99
C GLN A 139 6.98 -1.48 15.28
N ILE A 140 7.46 -0.49 16.01
CA ILE A 140 8.88 -0.31 16.34
C ILE A 140 9.27 -1.28 17.46
N VAL A 141 10.34 -2.03 17.24
CA VAL A 141 10.83 -3.08 18.15
C VAL A 141 12.32 -2.95 18.48
N GLY A 142 13.11 -2.26 17.65
CA GLY A 142 14.55 -2.04 17.88
C GLY A 142 14.85 -0.92 18.87
N GLU A 143 16.05 -0.95 19.50
CA GLU A 143 16.48 0.13 20.39
C GLU A 143 16.91 1.37 19.60
N THR A 144 17.63 1.16 18.50
CA THR A 144 18.03 2.19 17.53
C THR A 144 17.28 2.06 16.20
N ILE A 145 17.25 3.16 15.42
CA ILE A 145 16.67 3.15 14.07
C ILE A 145 17.29 2.05 13.20
N ARG A 146 18.62 1.90 13.22
CA ARG A 146 19.33 0.91 12.41
C ARG A 146 18.93 -0.52 12.78
N GLU A 147 18.86 -0.82 14.07
CA GLU A 147 18.45 -2.14 14.57
C GLU A 147 16.99 -2.47 14.21
N ASP A 148 16.10 -1.49 14.34
CA ASP A 148 14.69 -1.69 13.99
C ASP A 148 14.50 -2.01 12.51
N ILE A 149 15.23 -1.33 11.62
CA ILE A 149 15.22 -1.62 10.18
C ILE A 149 15.82 -3.00 9.87
N ALA A 150 16.85 -3.42 10.61
CA ALA A 150 17.50 -4.71 10.44
C ALA A 150 16.62 -5.90 10.86
N PHE A 151 15.68 -5.69 11.79
CA PHE A 151 14.85 -6.74 12.38
C PHE A 151 14.10 -7.59 11.35
N GLY A 152 13.51 -6.97 10.33
CA GLY A 152 12.82 -7.68 9.25
C GLY A 152 13.76 -8.60 8.45
N PRO A 153 14.80 -8.06 7.80
CA PRO A 153 15.86 -8.82 7.12
C PRO A 153 16.49 -9.96 7.96
N GLU A 154 16.74 -9.74 9.26
CA GLU A 154 17.27 -10.77 10.17
C GLU A 154 16.29 -11.93 10.34
N ASN A 155 15.00 -11.65 10.52
CA ASN A 155 13.96 -12.67 10.61
C ASN A 155 13.76 -13.44 9.30
N LEU A 156 14.22 -12.90 8.17
CA LEU A 156 14.26 -13.61 6.89
C LEU A 156 15.46 -14.57 6.78
N GLY A 157 16.41 -14.48 7.70
CA GLY A 157 17.64 -15.30 7.74
C GLY A 157 18.67 -14.88 6.69
N LEU A 158 18.70 -13.59 6.33
CA LEU A 158 19.60 -13.08 5.28
C LEU A 158 21.06 -12.97 5.79
N PRO A 159 22.06 -13.06 4.90
CA PRO A 159 23.45 -12.81 5.26
C PRO A 159 23.66 -11.39 5.77
N HIS A 160 24.62 -11.20 6.70
CA HIS A 160 24.89 -9.90 7.33
C HIS A 160 25.18 -8.78 6.32
N GLU A 161 25.95 -9.08 5.26
CA GLU A 161 26.26 -8.11 4.20
C GLU A 161 24.99 -7.63 3.47
N GLU A 162 24.10 -8.57 3.12
CA GLU A 162 22.82 -8.24 2.48
C GLU A 162 21.90 -7.45 3.42
N ILE A 163 21.90 -7.77 4.72
CA ILE A 163 21.16 -7.00 5.73
C ILE A 163 21.68 -5.56 5.76
N SER A 164 22.99 -5.37 5.85
CA SER A 164 23.61 -4.03 5.87
C SER A 164 23.23 -3.22 4.63
N GLU A 165 23.31 -3.80 3.44
CA GLU A 165 22.92 -3.14 2.18
C GLU A 165 21.44 -2.71 2.17
N ARG A 166 20.55 -3.59 2.64
CA ARG A 166 19.10 -3.31 2.72
C ARG A 166 18.79 -2.21 3.72
N VAL A 167 19.44 -2.25 4.89
CA VAL A 167 19.27 -1.23 5.94
C VAL A 167 19.77 0.12 5.43
N ASP A 168 20.97 0.18 4.84
CA ASP A 168 21.51 1.44 4.31
C ASP A 168 20.68 1.99 3.16
N TRP A 169 20.12 1.13 2.31
CA TRP A 169 19.18 1.56 1.28
C TRP A 169 17.88 2.12 1.88
N ALA A 170 17.28 1.44 2.86
CA ALA A 170 16.05 1.90 3.49
C ALA A 170 16.24 3.22 4.26
N LEU A 171 17.37 3.38 4.94
CA LEU A 171 17.77 4.63 5.59
C LEU A 171 17.82 5.79 4.57
N ARG A 172 18.45 5.57 3.40
CA ARG A 172 18.53 6.57 2.32
C ARG A 172 17.16 6.94 1.74
N VAL A 173 16.32 5.94 1.45
CA VAL A 173 15.00 6.17 0.85
C VAL A 173 14.10 6.98 1.78
N MET A 174 14.28 6.82 3.09
CA MET A 174 13.47 7.47 4.12
C MET A 174 14.16 8.66 4.79
N GLU A 175 15.32 9.10 4.28
CA GLU A 175 16.07 10.26 4.78
C GLU A 175 16.38 10.17 6.30
N LEU A 176 16.85 9.00 6.76
CA LEU A 176 17.12 8.68 8.17
C LEU A 176 18.62 8.44 8.50
N GLU A 177 19.52 8.53 7.52
CA GLU A 177 20.93 8.16 7.67
C GLU A 177 21.64 8.95 8.78
N ALA A 178 21.38 10.25 8.87
CA ALA A 178 22.01 11.14 9.84
C ALA A 178 21.64 10.82 11.30
N ILE A 179 20.56 10.05 11.52
CA ILE A 179 20.03 9.69 12.83
C ILE A 179 19.95 8.18 13.02
N SER A 180 20.67 7.37 12.23
CA SER A 180 20.54 5.90 12.24
C SER A 180 20.80 5.25 13.61
N GLU A 181 21.65 5.86 14.43
CA GLU A 181 21.99 5.37 15.78
C GLU A 181 21.15 6.02 16.88
N LYS A 182 20.19 6.89 16.53
CA LYS A 182 19.32 7.56 17.50
C LYS A 182 18.38 6.53 18.15
N PRO A 183 18.20 6.56 19.48
CA PRO A 183 17.22 5.72 20.14
C PRO A 183 15.79 5.97 19.65
N CYS A 184 15.05 4.90 19.35
CA CYS A 184 13.71 4.96 18.76
C CYS A 184 12.69 5.74 19.60
N TYR A 185 12.80 5.70 20.93
CA TYR A 185 11.89 6.41 21.83
C TYR A 185 12.05 7.94 21.80
N LEU A 186 13.14 8.46 21.22
CA LEU A 186 13.40 9.89 21.05
C LEU A 186 12.90 10.45 19.71
N LEU A 187 12.25 9.62 18.89
CA LEU A 187 11.74 10.02 17.58
C LEU A 187 10.43 10.81 17.70
N SER A 188 10.29 11.84 16.88
CA SER A 188 9.03 12.52 16.59
C SER A 188 8.06 11.59 15.85
N GLY A 189 6.76 11.91 15.81
CA GLY A 189 5.77 11.10 15.11
C GLY A 189 6.06 10.90 13.62
N GLY A 190 6.55 11.94 12.93
CA GLY A 190 6.98 11.85 11.54
C GLY A 190 8.20 10.95 11.34
N GLU A 191 9.22 11.07 12.21
CA GLU A 191 10.39 10.18 12.19
C GLU A 191 10.00 8.71 12.45
N LYS A 192 9.10 8.46 13.42
CA LYS A 192 8.57 7.10 13.68
C LYS A 192 7.82 6.53 12.48
N ARG A 193 7.03 7.36 11.79
CA ARG A 193 6.34 6.93 10.56
C ARG A 193 7.34 6.59 9.46
N ARG A 194 8.41 7.39 9.29
CA ARG A 194 9.45 7.09 8.31
C ARG A 194 10.20 5.81 8.67
N LEU A 195 10.49 5.59 9.95
CA LEU A 195 11.09 4.35 10.45
C LEU A 195 10.21 3.13 10.16
N SER A 196 8.91 3.21 10.44
CA SER A 196 7.99 2.09 10.21
C SER A 196 7.88 1.72 8.72
N ILE A 197 7.96 2.71 7.83
CA ILE A 197 8.07 2.47 6.38
C ILE A 197 9.43 1.85 6.03
N ALA A 198 10.54 2.38 6.57
CA ALA A 198 11.88 1.89 6.31
C ALA A 198 12.05 0.40 6.67
N GLY A 199 11.56 -0.02 7.84
CA GLY A 199 11.60 -1.44 8.26
C GLY A 199 10.83 -2.35 7.32
N VAL A 200 9.68 -1.89 6.80
CA VAL A 200 8.92 -2.61 5.77
C VAL A 200 9.69 -2.69 4.46
N LEU A 201 10.30 -1.57 4.03
CA LEU A 201 11.06 -1.51 2.79
C LEU A 201 12.28 -2.43 2.82
N ALA A 202 13.00 -2.54 3.93
CA ALA A 202 14.20 -3.37 4.04
C ALA A 202 13.95 -4.86 3.70
N MET A 203 12.72 -5.34 3.86
CA MET A 203 12.30 -6.68 3.43
C MET A 203 12.19 -6.83 1.90
N LYS A 204 12.23 -5.73 1.15
CA LYS A 204 12.03 -5.59 -0.31
C LYS A 204 10.68 -6.16 -0.79
N PRO A 205 9.54 -5.75 -0.20
CA PRO A 205 8.24 -6.20 -0.66
C PRO A 205 7.90 -5.59 -2.02
N LYS A 206 7.10 -6.30 -2.82
CA LYS A 206 6.55 -5.77 -4.07
C LYS A 206 5.32 -4.88 -3.82
N THR A 207 4.45 -5.30 -2.90
CA THR A 207 3.28 -4.53 -2.45
C THR A 207 3.50 -3.97 -1.06
N ILE A 208 3.07 -2.73 -0.84
CA ILE A 208 3.06 -2.09 0.46
C ILE A 208 1.61 -1.68 0.79
N LEU A 209 1.09 -2.21 1.89
CA LEU A 209 -0.20 -1.85 2.44
C LEU A 209 0.00 -0.80 3.53
N PHE A 210 -0.71 0.32 3.45
CA PHE A 210 -0.69 1.37 4.46
C PHE A 210 -2.04 1.43 5.16
N ASP A 211 -2.04 1.20 6.48
CA ASP A 211 -3.22 1.37 7.32
C ASP A 211 -3.23 2.77 7.91
N GLU A 212 -4.06 3.66 7.37
CA GLU A 212 -4.18 5.07 7.80
C GLU A 212 -2.82 5.75 8.05
N PRO A 213 -1.94 5.87 7.03
CA PRO A 213 -0.55 6.29 7.21
C PRO A 213 -0.39 7.75 7.66
N PHE A 214 -1.45 8.55 7.57
CA PHE A 214 -1.45 9.97 7.91
C PHE A 214 -1.92 10.24 9.35
N SER A 215 -2.37 9.20 10.05
CA SER A 215 -2.86 9.32 11.43
C SER A 215 -1.75 9.82 12.36
N HIS A 216 -2.13 10.76 13.24
CA HIS A 216 -1.27 11.40 14.24
C HIS A 216 -0.11 12.25 13.68
N LEU A 217 -0.19 12.67 12.41
CA LEU A 217 0.77 13.56 11.80
C LEU A 217 0.21 14.98 11.63
N ASP A 218 1.10 15.96 11.75
CA ASP A 218 0.82 17.32 11.33
C ASP A 218 0.93 17.47 9.81
N TYR A 219 0.49 18.61 9.27
CA TYR A 219 0.49 18.83 7.82
C TYR A 219 1.88 18.69 7.15
N PRO A 220 2.98 19.20 7.74
CA PRO A 220 4.32 18.90 7.25
C PRO A 220 4.63 17.39 7.19
N GLY A 221 4.34 16.62 8.25
CA GLY A 221 4.56 15.18 8.28
C GLY A 221 3.74 14.43 7.23
N ILE A 222 2.48 14.81 7.02
CA ILE A 222 1.63 14.23 5.97
C ILE A 222 2.25 14.44 4.58
N ARG A 223 2.72 15.66 4.29
CA ARG A 223 3.35 15.98 2.99
C ARG A 223 4.63 15.17 2.76
N GLU A 224 5.41 14.96 3.81
CA GLU A 224 6.65 14.18 3.74
C GLU A 224 6.35 12.71 3.47
N VAL A 225 5.40 12.10 4.19
CA VAL A 225 5.00 10.71 3.97
C VAL A 225 4.41 10.52 2.58
N LEU A 226 3.55 11.44 2.12
CA LEU A 226 3.01 11.42 0.76
C LEU A 226 4.11 11.48 -0.31
N LYS A 227 5.14 12.31 -0.11
CA LYS A 227 6.29 12.38 -1.02
C LYS A 227 6.95 10.99 -1.14
N HIS A 228 7.27 10.34 -0.01
CA HIS A 228 7.87 9.00 -0.04
C HIS A 228 6.96 7.97 -0.71
N MET A 229 5.65 8.00 -0.47
CA MET A 229 4.71 7.09 -1.13
C MET A 229 4.68 7.30 -2.65
N VAL A 230 4.69 8.56 -3.12
CA VAL A 230 4.76 8.87 -4.55
C VAL A 230 6.08 8.39 -5.16
N ASP A 231 7.20 8.58 -4.46
CA ASP A 231 8.52 8.14 -4.91
C ASP A 231 8.60 6.60 -5.00
N LEU A 232 8.03 5.88 -4.02
CA LEU A 232 7.94 4.42 -4.04
C LEU A 232 7.07 3.90 -5.20
N HIS A 233 5.93 4.55 -5.46
CA HIS A 233 5.11 4.21 -6.62
C HIS A 233 5.85 4.47 -7.94
N GLY A 234 6.62 5.56 -8.03
CA GLY A 234 7.52 5.84 -9.16
C GLY A 234 8.56 4.73 -9.39
N GLN A 235 8.97 4.04 -8.33
CA GLN A 235 9.87 2.88 -8.34
C GLN A 235 9.13 1.55 -8.62
N LYS A 236 7.87 1.59 -9.05
CA LYS A 236 7.02 0.43 -9.41
C LYS A 236 6.58 -0.44 -8.24
N HIS A 237 6.57 0.09 -7.02
CA HIS A 237 5.84 -0.57 -5.93
C HIS A 237 4.33 -0.46 -6.14
N THR A 238 3.62 -1.55 -5.84
CA THR A 238 2.16 -1.56 -5.69
C THR A 238 1.81 -1.01 -4.32
N LEU A 239 1.00 0.04 -4.23
CA LEU A 239 0.62 0.65 -2.97
C LEU A 239 -0.89 0.53 -2.75
N VAL A 240 -1.29 0.07 -1.57
CA VAL A 240 -2.69 0.07 -1.15
C VAL A 240 -2.79 0.89 0.12
N VAL A 241 -3.60 1.94 0.09
CA VAL A 241 -3.69 2.90 1.19
C VAL A 241 -5.12 2.92 1.71
N THR A 242 -5.30 2.72 3.01
CA THR A 242 -6.59 2.94 3.66
C THR A 242 -6.59 4.32 4.32
N THR A 243 -7.72 5.01 4.22
CA THR A 243 -7.95 6.30 4.88
C THR A 243 -9.44 6.46 5.15
N HIS A 244 -9.79 7.29 6.13
CA HIS A 244 -11.17 7.74 6.37
C HIS A 244 -11.45 9.12 5.75
N ASP A 245 -10.40 9.84 5.36
CA ASP A 245 -10.43 11.18 4.75
C ASP A 245 -10.05 11.14 3.27
#